data_AF-A0A845ZRH0-F1
#
_entry.id   AF-A0A845ZRH0-F1
#
_cell.length_a   1.000
_cell.length_b   1.000
_cell.length_c   1.000
_cell.angle_alpha   90.00
_cell.angle_beta   90.00
_cell.angle_gamma   90.00
#
_symmetry.space_group_name_H-M   'P 1'
#
loop_
_entity.id
_entity.type
_entity.pdbx_description
1 polymer ?
#
loop_
_entity_poly.entity_id
_entity_poly.type
_entity_poly.pdbx_seq_one_letter_code
_entity_poly.pdbx_strand_id
1 'polypeptide(L)'
;SSTNGNYYLTVPHKTTQIKTENQGIVVALDPGVRTFLTFFSETSVGKIGNGDFSRVQRLCSHLDCLLSKISKAKGKQKYRMRKAARRIVIKIKNLINELHHKAARFLVDNFDVILLPTFETSEMSKKGNRKIRSKTVRNLLSFAHYRFKEFLKHKAQETGKFVVDVCEAYTSKTVSWTGELVNIGGNKTIKSRIDGQVMD
;
A
#
# COMPACT_ATOMS: atom_id res chain seq x y z
N SER A 1 1.16 25.71 -3.32
CA SER A 1 2.33 24.88 -2.94
C SER A 1 3.32 24.78 -4.11
N SER A 2 4.63 24.61 -3.86
CA SER A 2 5.61 24.34 -4.91
C SER A 2 6.06 22.87 -4.86
N THR A 3 6.05 22.16 -5.98
CA THR A 3 6.54 20.78 -6.04
C THR A 3 7.34 20.57 -7.32
N ASN A 4 8.62 20.21 -7.17
CA ASN A 4 9.55 19.93 -8.28
C ASN A 4 9.75 21.07 -9.30
N GLY A 5 9.56 22.33 -8.88
CA GLY A 5 9.69 23.50 -9.76
C GLY A 5 8.39 23.93 -10.44
N ASN A 6 7.27 23.24 -10.15
CA ASN A 6 5.94 23.67 -10.56
C ASN A 6 5.25 24.40 -9.39
N TYR A 7 4.52 25.46 -9.71
CA TYR A 7 3.73 26.26 -8.77
C TYR A 7 2.26 25.90 -8.92
N TYR A 8 1.61 25.60 -7.79
CA TYR A 8 0.20 25.26 -7.75
C TYR A 8 -0.53 26.21 -6.79
N LEU A 9 -1.64 26.76 -7.24
CA LEU A 9 -2.61 27.44 -6.37
C LEU A 9 -3.56 26.39 -5.80
N THR A 10 -3.62 26.30 -4.47
CA THR A 10 -4.50 25.38 -3.76
C THR A 10 -5.56 26.20 -3.05
N VAL A 11 -6.78 26.19 -3.58
CA VAL A 11 -7.94 26.90 -3.00
C VAL A 11 -8.84 25.88 -2.32
N PRO A 12 -8.93 25.86 -0.97
CA PRO A 12 -9.84 24.96 -0.29
C PRO A 12 -11.28 25.43 -0.54
N HIS A 13 -12.17 24.48 -0.82
CA HIS A 13 -13.61 24.71 -0.87
C HIS A 13 -14.31 23.63 -0.08
N LYS A 14 -15.45 23.97 0.53
CA LYS A 14 -16.31 22.99 1.20
C LYS A 14 -17.04 22.20 0.11
N THR A 15 -17.02 20.87 0.21
CA THR A 15 -17.80 19.98 -0.66
C THR A 15 -18.82 19.22 0.18
N THR A 16 -19.99 18.98 -0.39
CA THR A 16 -21.04 18.16 0.22
C THR A 16 -20.65 16.69 0.10
N GLN A 17 -20.83 15.90 1.17
CA GLN A 17 -20.57 14.46 1.12
C GLN A 17 -21.54 13.80 0.12
N ILE A 18 -20.99 13.08 -0.85
CA ILE A 18 -21.79 12.27 -1.76
C ILE A 18 -22.11 10.98 -1.01
N LYS A 19 -23.31 10.89 -0.45
CA LYS A 19 -23.79 9.65 0.18
C LYS A 19 -24.24 8.70 -0.91
N THR A 20 -23.45 7.66 -1.16
CA THR A 20 -23.91 6.47 -1.89
C THR A 20 -24.65 5.54 -0.94
N GLU A 21 -25.66 4.82 -1.45
CA GLU A 21 -26.39 3.81 -0.68
C GLU A 21 -25.40 2.73 -0.22
N ASN A 22 -25.35 2.49 1.09
CA ASN A 22 -24.46 1.51 1.69
C ASN A 22 -25.19 0.16 1.72
N GLN A 23 -24.74 -0.78 0.89
CA GLN A 23 -25.29 -2.13 0.78
C GLN A 23 -24.61 -3.11 1.77
N GLY A 24 -23.63 -2.63 2.54
CA GLY A 24 -22.88 -3.41 3.51
C GLY A 24 -21.79 -4.28 2.90
N ILE A 25 -21.40 -4.06 1.64
CA ILE A 25 -20.43 -4.92 0.96
C ILE A 25 -19.04 -4.72 1.56
N VAL A 26 -18.50 -5.78 2.17
CA VAL A 26 -17.19 -5.77 2.85
C VAL A 26 -16.10 -6.24 1.92
N VAL A 27 -14.92 -5.61 1.99
CA VAL A 27 -13.70 -6.08 1.31
C VAL A 27 -12.51 -6.10 2.26
N ALA A 28 -11.77 -7.19 2.23
CA ALA A 28 -10.47 -7.32 2.87
C ALA A 28 -9.34 -7.07 1.88
N LEU A 29 -8.35 -6.30 2.31
CA LEU A 29 -7.20 -5.94 1.50
C LEU A 29 -5.95 -6.64 1.99
N ASP A 30 -5.05 -6.99 1.07
CA ASP A 30 -3.74 -7.53 1.39
C ASP A 30 -2.65 -6.85 0.53
N PRO A 31 -1.72 -6.10 1.11
CA PRO A 31 -0.58 -5.52 0.39
C PRO A 31 0.36 -6.60 -0.13
N GLY A 32 0.49 -6.67 -1.44
CA GLY A 32 1.51 -7.49 -2.06
C GLY A 32 2.82 -6.74 -2.31
N VAL A 33 3.89 -7.51 -2.50
CA VAL A 33 5.19 -6.99 -2.97
C VAL A 33 5.26 -6.94 -4.49
N ARG A 34 4.65 -7.93 -5.17
CA ARG A 34 4.65 -8.09 -6.63
C ARG A 34 3.40 -7.48 -7.29
N THR A 35 2.34 -7.36 -6.52
CA THR A 35 1.04 -6.79 -6.86
C THR A 35 0.80 -5.72 -5.80
N PHE A 36 0.34 -4.53 -6.17
CA PHE A 36 0.16 -3.46 -5.20
C PHE A 36 -0.85 -3.81 -4.12
N LEU A 37 -1.99 -4.38 -4.50
CA LEU A 37 -3.05 -4.75 -3.56
C LEU A 37 -3.78 -5.98 -4.08
N THR A 38 -4.00 -6.95 -3.22
CA THR A 38 -4.99 -8.01 -3.46
C THR A 38 -6.23 -7.65 -2.65
N PHE A 39 -7.41 -7.87 -3.22
CA PHE A 39 -8.66 -7.64 -2.51
C PHE A 39 -9.52 -8.90 -2.54
N PHE A 40 -10.24 -9.13 -1.44
CA PHE A 40 -11.11 -10.28 -1.22
C PHE A 40 -12.43 -9.80 -0.65
N SER A 41 -13.53 -10.13 -1.31
CA SER A 41 -14.89 -9.89 -0.88
C SER A 41 -15.70 -11.17 -1.13
N GLU A 42 -16.90 -11.27 -0.58
CA GLU A 42 -17.79 -12.42 -0.78
C GLU A 42 -18.09 -12.68 -2.25
N THR A 43 -18.17 -11.62 -3.06
CA THR A 43 -18.57 -11.68 -4.46
C THR A 43 -17.42 -11.52 -5.44
N SER A 44 -16.23 -11.10 -4.99
CA SER A 44 -15.12 -10.78 -5.89
C SER A 44 -13.75 -10.92 -5.25
N VAL A 45 -12.80 -11.39 -6.07
CA VAL A 45 -11.39 -11.45 -5.73
C VAL A 45 -10.58 -10.89 -6.88
N GLY A 46 -9.55 -10.11 -6.57
CA GLY A 46 -8.74 -9.50 -7.62
C GLY A 46 -7.45 -8.89 -7.15
N LYS A 47 -6.69 -8.40 -8.13
CA LYS A 47 -5.33 -7.87 -7.98
C LYS A 47 -5.24 -6.50 -8.64
N ILE A 48 -4.83 -5.50 -7.89
CA ILE A 48 -4.58 -4.13 -8.36
C ILE A 48 -3.08 -3.93 -8.55
N GLY A 49 -2.69 -3.32 -9.68
CA GLY A 49 -1.28 -3.04 -9.99
C GLY A 49 -0.46 -4.28 -10.34
N ASN A 50 -1.11 -5.35 -10.83
CA ASN A 50 -0.40 -6.51 -11.36
C ASN A 50 0.39 -6.11 -12.62
N GLY A 51 1.67 -6.49 -12.70
CA GLY A 51 2.54 -6.17 -13.84
C GLY A 51 3.17 -4.76 -13.83
N ASP A 52 2.55 -3.77 -13.17
CA ASP A 52 3.09 -2.41 -13.01
C ASP A 52 4.42 -2.39 -12.26
N PHE A 53 4.61 -3.37 -11.38
CA PHE A 53 5.84 -3.57 -10.62
C PHE A 53 7.10 -3.63 -11.52
N SER A 54 7.02 -4.32 -12.67
CA SER A 54 8.16 -4.46 -13.59
C SER A 54 8.62 -3.11 -14.17
N ARG A 55 7.68 -2.19 -14.40
CA ARG A 55 7.95 -0.86 -14.94
C ARG A 55 8.57 0.03 -13.87
N VAL A 56 8.01 0.05 -12.67
CA VAL A 56 8.57 0.82 -11.54
C VAL A 56 9.97 0.32 -11.19
N GLN A 57 10.18 -0.99 -11.13
CA GLN A 57 11.49 -1.58 -10.84
C GLN A 57 12.54 -1.17 -11.87
N ARG A 58 12.22 -1.18 -13.18
CA ARG A 58 13.14 -0.72 -14.23
C ARG A 58 13.55 0.74 -14.05
N LEU A 59 12.60 1.61 -13.70
CA LEU A 59 12.88 3.02 -13.42
C LEU A 59 13.77 3.19 -12.18
N CYS A 60 13.52 2.43 -11.11
CA CYS A 60 14.38 2.43 -9.91
C CYS A 60 15.80 1.95 -10.22
N SER A 61 15.95 0.88 -10.99
CA SER A 61 17.28 0.39 -11.42
C SER A 61 18.02 1.42 -12.27
N HIS A 62 17.32 2.10 -13.18
CA HIS A 62 17.92 3.16 -13.98
C HIS A 62 18.33 4.36 -13.13
N LEU A 63 17.51 4.73 -12.15
CA LEU A 63 17.81 5.78 -11.18
C LEU A 63 19.07 5.44 -10.37
N ASP A 64 19.19 4.22 -9.85
CA ASP A 64 20.37 3.77 -9.10
C ASP A 64 21.66 3.87 -9.91
N CYS A 65 21.63 3.41 -11.17
CA CYS A 65 22.75 3.53 -12.09
C CYS A 65 23.14 5.01 -12.29
N LEU A 66 22.15 5.88 -12.48
CA LEU A 66 22.38 7.30 -12.67
C LEU A 66 22.95 7.96 -11.40
N LEU A 67 22.44 7.62 -10.22
CA LEU A 67 22.96 8.09 -8.93
C LEU A 67 24.41 7.65 -8.70
N SER A 68 24.74 6.40 -9.04
CA SER A 68 26.12 5.89 -8.98
C SER A 68 27.07 6.67 -9.90
N LYS A 69 26.62 7.06 -11.10
CA LYS A 69 27.41 7.90 -12.00
C LYS A 69 27.51 9.35 -11.49
N ILE A 70 26.45 9.89 -10.88
CA ILE A 70 26.42 11.26 -10.31
C ILE A 70 27.44 11.42 -9.19
N SER A 71 27.68 10.39 -8.37
CA SER A 71 28.64 10.47 -7.26
C SER A 71 30.07 10.73 -7.75
N LYS A 72 30.39 10.29 -8.97
CA LYS A 72 31.71 10.45 -9.61
C LYS A 72 31.82 11.68 -10.53
N ALA A 73 30.69 12.26 -10.95
CA ALA A 73 30.65 13.38 -11.90
C ALA A 73 30.88 14.75 -11.23
N LYS A 74 31.38 15.74 -11.99
CA LYS A 74 31.61 17.12 -11.55
C LYS A 74 30.95 18.16 -12.48
N GLY A 75 30.83 19.40 -12.00
CA GLY A 75 30.39 20.57 -12.78
C GLY A 75 29.07 20.41 -13.54
N LYS A 76 29.03 20.90 -14.79
CA LYS A 76 27.83 20.90 -15.65
C LYS A 76 27.30 19.49 -15.93
N GLN A 77 28.16 18.48 -16.01
CA GLN A 77 27.74 17.08 -16.22
C GLN A 77 26.94 16.56 -15.02
N LYS A 78 27.44 16.78 -13.80
CA LYS A 78 26.74 16.43 -12.55
C LYS A 78 25.35 17.09 -12.47
N TYR A 79 25.27 18.37 -12.83
CA TYR A 79 24.01 19.12 -12.87
C TYR A 79 22.99 18.50 -13.85
N ARG A 80 23.41 18.24 -15.09
CA ARG A 80 22.54 17.61 -16.11
C ARG A 80 22.02 16.25 -15.66
N MET A 81 22.88 15.42 -15.07
CA MET A 81 22.50 14.11 -14.55
C MET A 81 21.54 14.19 -13.36
N ARG A 82 21.74 15.15 -12.43
CA ARG A 82 20.78 15.41 -11.35
C ARG A 82 19.40 15.81 -11.89
N LYS A 83 19.35 16.62 -12.95
CA LYS A 83 18.09 16.99 -13.62
C LYS A 83 17.40 15.76 -14.22
N ALA A 84 18.15 14.85 -14.86
CA ALA A 84 17.62 13.59 -15.37
C ALA A 84 17.13 12.66 -14.25
N ALA A 85 17.90 12.52 -13.16
CA ALA A 85 17.50 11.73 -11.99
C ALA A 85 16.18 12.25 -11.38
N ARG A 86 16.04 13.58 -11.28
CA ARG A 86 14.81 14.22 -10.81
C ARG A 86 13.62 13.88 -11.70
N ARG A 87 13.77 13.87 -13.03
CA ARG A 87 12.69 13.48 -13.96
C ARG A 87 12.24 12.04 -13.74
N ILE A 88 13.19 11.12 -13.49
CA ILE A 88 12.87 9.71 -13.20
C ILE A 88 12.11 9.60 -11.88
N VAL A 89 12.56 10.29 -10.82
CA VAL A 89 11.87 10.32 -9.53
C VAL A 89 10.45 10.85 -9.67
N ILE A 90 10.25 11.94 -10.42
CA ILE A 90 8.91 12.49 -10.69
C ILE A 90 8.04 11.45 -11.42
N LYS A 91 8.60 10.79 -12.44
CA LYS A 91 7.87 9.76 -13.18
C LYS A 91 7.43 8.59 -12.28
N ILE A 92 8.32 8.11 -11.41
CA ILE A 92 7.99 7.07 -10.42
C ILE A 92 6.86 7.55 -9.50
N LYS A 93 6.98 8.76 -8.93
CA LYS A 93 5.94 9.34 -8.07
C LYS A 93 4.60 9.46 -8.77
N ASN A 94 4.58 9.93 -10.01
CA ASN A 94 3.34 10.09 -10.79
C ASN A 94 2.68 8.73 -11.07
N LEU A 95 3.45 7.70 -11.41
CA LEU A 95 2.92 6.34 -11.61
C LEU A 95 2.30 5.78 -10.33
N ILE A 96 2.98 5.95 -9.18
CA ILE A 96 2.44 5.49 -7.89
C ILE A 96 1.19 6.30 -7.51
N ASN A 97 1.18 7.61 -7.75
CA ASN A 97 0.01 8.44 -7.48
C ASN A 97 -1.18 7.99 -8.33
N GLU A 98 -0.99 7.82 -9.64
CA GLU A 98 -2.04 7.33 -10.55
C GLU A 98 -2.62 5.99 -10.05
N LEU A 99 -1.74 5.06 -9.67
CA LEU A 99 -2.13 3.78 -9.08
C LEU A 99 -2.96 3.97 -7.80
N HIS A 100 -2.53 4.83 -6.88
CA HIS A 100 -3.25 5.14 -5.64
C HIS A 100 -4.63 5.74 -5.93
N HIS A 101 -4.71 6.69 -6.85
CA HIS A 101 -5.97 7.32 -7.25
C HIS A 101 -6.96 6.31 -7.84
N LYS A 102 -6.50 5.47 -8.78
CA LYS A 102 -7.32 4.44 -9.42
C LYS A 102 -7.76 3.37 -8.43
N ALA A 103 -6.84 2.89 -7.59
CA ALA A 103 -7.13 1.88 -6.58
C ALA A 103 -8.13 2.38 -5.55
N ALA A 104 -7.94 3.59 -5.01
CA ALA A 104 -8.87 4.14 -4.03
C ALA A 104 -10.26 4.36 -4.63
N ARG A 105 -10.33 4.90 -5.85
CA ARG A 105 -11.59 5.10 -6.57
C ARG A 105 -12.34 3.78 -6.77
N PHE A 106 -11.65 2.75 -7.26
CA PHE A 106 -12.21 1.42 -7.41
C PHE A 106 -12.77 0.89 -6.09
N LEU A 107 -12.02 1.03 -4.98
CA LEU A 107 -12.45 0.50 -3.70
C LEU A 107 -13.69 1.22 -3.13
N VAL A 108 -13.71 2.55 -3.15
CA VAL A 108 -14.84 3.32 -2.59
C VAL A 108 -16.09 3.25 -3.47
N ASP A 109 -15.94 3.02 -4.77
CA ASP A 109 -17.07 2.88 -5.69
C ASP A 109 -17.75 1.51 -5.56
N ASN A 110 -17.00 0.45 -5.21
CA ASN A 110 -17.52 -0.93 -5.22
C ASN A 110 -17.79 -1.52 -3.83
N PHE A 111 -17.22 -0.96 -2.76
CA PHE A 111 -17.32 -1.50 -1.41
C PHE A 111 -17.74 -0.44 -0.40
N ASP A 112 -18.37 -0.87 0.69
CA ASP A 112 -18.88 -0.03 1.76
C ASP A 112 -17.96 0.00 2.98
N VAL A 113 -17.42 -1.16 3.31
CA VAL A 113 -16.52 -1.37 4.43
C VAL A 113 -15.23 -1.98 3.91
N ILE A 114 -14.12 -1.26 4.08
CA ILE A 114 -12.81 -1.64 3.58
C ILE A 114 -11.91 -1.99 4.78
N LEU A 115 -11.60 -3.27 4.92
CA LEU A 115 -10.70 -3.80 5.93
C LEU A 115 -9.27 -3.71 5.42
N LEU A 116 -8.48 -2.86 6.08
CA LEU A 116 -7.13 -2.51 5.69
C LEU A 116 -6.14 -3.05 6.72
N PRO A 117 -5.25 -3.99 6.37
CA PRO A 117 -4.32 -4.54 7.33
C PRO A 117 -3.34 -3.46 7.82
N THR A 118 -2.90 -3.58 9.07
CA THR A 118 -1.86 -2.72 9.61
C THR A 118 -0.57 -2.91 8.83
N PHE A 119 -0.24 -1.93 7.98
CA PHE A 119 1.01 -1.92 7.24
C PHE A 119 2.20 -1.67 8.18
N GLU A 120 2.79 -2.72 8.75
CA GLU A 120 4.05 -2.64 9.51
C GLU A 120 5.28 -2.41 8.60
N THR A 121 5.16 -1.52 7.62
CA THR A 121 6.23 -1.21 6.66
C THR A 121 7.50 -0.70 7.33
N SER A 122 7.39 -0.06 8.49
CA SER A 122 8.52 0.32 9.34
C SER A 122 9.28 -0.91 9.85
N GLU A 123 8.62 -1.86 10.51
CA GLU A 123 9.25 -3.09 11.03
C GLU A 123 9.79 -3.98 9.92
N MET A 124 9.04 -4.14 8.83
CA MET A 124 9.45 -4.91 7.65
C MET A 124 10.71 -4.33 6.95
N SER A 125 11.01 -3.04 7.14
CA SER A 125 12.15 -2.35 6.54
C SER A 125 13.39 -2.29 7.44
N LYS A 126 13.27 -2.55 8.75
CA LYS A 126 14.37 -2.48 9.71
C LYS A 126 15.41 -3.56 9.45
N LYS A 127 16.64 -3.13 9.16
CA LYS A 127 17.73 -3.99 8.68
C LYS A 127 18.15 -5.09 9.67
N GLY A 128 18.00 -4.86 10.98
CA GLY A 128 18.43 -5.79 12.03
C GLY A 128 17.54 -7.03 12.24
N ASN A 129 16.23 -6.90 12.01
CA ASN A 129 15.24 -7.97 12.31
C ASN A 129 14.46 -8.44 11.07
N ARG A 130 14.88 -8.06 9.85
CA ARG A 130 14.06 -8.36 8.66
C ARG A 130 14.06 -9.84 8.30
N LYS A 131 12.88 -10.39 8.03
CA LYS A 131 12.68 -11.72 7.43
C LYS A 131 12.65 -11.70 5.88
N ILE A 132 12.56 -10.51 5.27
CA ILE A 132 12.37 -10.32 3.82
C ILE A 132 13.59 -9.74 3.11
N ARG A 133 13.80 -10.05 1.82
CA ARG A 133 14.98 -9.62 1.04
C ARG A 133 14.98 -8.11 0.75
N SER A 134 16.15 -7.51 0.54
CA SER A 134 16.33 -6.05 0.30
C SER A 134 15.56 -5.53 -0.90
N LYS A 135 15.52 -6.31 -1.98
CA LYS A 135 14.74 -6.01 -3.18
C LYS A 135 13.25 -5.92 -2.84
N THR A 136 12.73 -6.88 -2.08
CA THR A 136 11.35 -6.95 -1.60
C THR A 136 11.00 -5.72 -0.74
N VAL A 137 11.86 -5.33 0.20
CA VAL A 137 11.68 -4.11 1.02
C VAL A 137 11.63 -2.86 0.16
N ARG A 138 12.55 -2.73 -0.80
CA ARG A 138 12.56 -1.58 -1.72
C ARG A 138 11.27 -1.49 -2.52
N ASN A 139 10.69 -2.62 -2.91
CA ASN A 139 9.45 -2.67 -3.67
C ASN A 139 8.25 -2.23 -2.81
N LEU A 140 8.16 -2.74 -1.58
CA LEU A 140 7.16 -2.30 -0.58
C LEU A 140 7.24 -0.79 -0.33
N LEU A 141 8.45 -0.27 -0.14
CA LEU A 141 8.68 1.17 0.04
C LEU A 141 8.35 1.96 -1.24
N SER A 142 8.56 1.37 -2.41
CA SER A 142 8.25 2.02 -3.70
C SER A 142 6.75 2.23 -3.89
N PHE A 143 5.90 1.34 -3.38
CA PHE A 143 4.45 1.49 -3.50
C PHE A 143 3.83 2.45 -2.48
N ALA A 144 4.59 2.90 -1.48
CA ALA A 144 4.13 3.87 -0.50
C ALA A 144 2.77 3.51 0.15
N HIS A 145 2.60 2.25 0.57
CA HIS A 145 1.34 1.73 1.12
C HIS A 145 0.80 2.55 2.30
N TYR A 146 1.67 3.04 3.18
CA TYR A 146 1.23 3.93 4.26
C TYR A 146 0.58 5.21 3.73
N ARG A 147 1.15 5.82 2.67
CA ARG A 147 0.56 6.99 2.03
C ARG A 147 -0.77 6.64 1.34
N PHE A 148 -0.87 5.45 0.75
CA PHE A 148 -2.13 4.98 0.19
C PHE A 148 -3.20 4.81 1.27
N LYS A 149 -2.86 4.26 2.43
CA LYS A 149 -3.76 4.15 3.59
C LYS A 149 -4.38 5.49 3.95
N GLU A 150 -3.55 6.51 4.17
CA GLU A 150 -4.02 7.85 4.52
C GLU A 150 -4.91 8.43 3.40
N PHE A 151 -4.50 8.25 2.14
CA PHE A 151 -5.27 8.70 0.98
C PHE A 151 -6.64 7.99 0.85
N LEU A 152 -6.68 6.67 1.10
CA LEU A 152 -7.90 5.87 1.05
C LEU A 152 -8.87 6.27 2.15
N LYS A 153 -8.39 6.49 3.38
CA LYS A 153 -9.20 7.00 4.49
C LYS A 153 -9.84 8.35 4.15
N HIS A 154 -9.07 9.27 3.58
CA HIS A 154 -9.59 10.56 3.12
C HIS A 154 -10.66 10.38 2.04
N LYS A 155 -10.43 9.51 1.05
CA LYS A 155 -11.41 9.27 -0.01
C LYS A 155 -12.68 8.60 0.48
N ALA A 156 -12.57 7.66 1.41
CA ALA A 156 -13.73 7.04 2.03
C ALA A 156 -14.58 8.06 2.81
N GLN A 157 -13.95 9.00 3.52
CA GLN A 157 -14.66 10.09 4.20
C GLN A 157 -15.44 11.00 3.26
N GLU A 158 -14.90 11.30 2.07
CA GLU A 158 -15.62 12.10 1.05
C GLU A 158 -16.89 11.40 0.54
N THR A 159 -16.89 10.06 0.50
CA THR A 159 -17.95 9.23 -0.07
C THR A 159 -18.82 8.53 0.98
N GLY A 160 -18.62 8.80 2.27
CA GLY A 160 -19.38 8.17 3.36
C GLY A 160 -19.10 6.67 3.57
N LYS A 161 -17.92 6.19 3.16
CA LYS A 161 -17.48 4.79 3.24
C LYS A 161 -16.62 4.57 4.49
N PHE A 162 -16.53 3.32 4.95
CA PHE A 162 -15.76 2.97 6.14
C PHE A 162 -14.44 2.29 5.78
N VAL A 163 -13.35 2.72 6.43
CA VAL A 163 -12.04 2.07 6.35
C VAL A 163 -11.63 1.68 7.76
N VAL A 164 -11.48 0.37 8.00
CA VAL A 164 -11.15 -0.19 9.30
C VAL A 164 -9.73 -0.75 9.25
N ASP A 165 -8.88 -0.30 10.16
CA ASP A 165 -7.54 -0.86 10.30
C ASP A 165 -7.64 -2.23 11.02
N VAL A 166 -7.24 -3.30 10.35
CA VAL A 166 -7.22 -4.67 10.89
C VAL A 166 -5.80 -5.02 11.32
N CYS A 167 -5.60 -5.32 12.61
CA CYS A 167 -4.31 -5.77 13.11
C CYS A 167 -4.17 -7.28 12.88
N GLU A 168 -3.03 -7.73 12.33
CA GLU A 168 -2.72 -9.15 12.06
C GLU A 168 -2.80 -10.03 13.33
N ALA A 169 -2.66 -9.41 14.52
CA ALA A 169 -2.87 -10.05 15.80
C ALA A 169 -4.29 -10.61 16.01
N TYR A 170 -5.28 -10.23 15.20
CA TYR A 170 -6.64 -10.78 15.24
C TYR A 170 -6.89 -11.89 14.20
N THR A 171 -6.14 -11.94 13.10
CA THR A 171 -6.28 -12.98 12.07
C THR A 171 -5.47 -14.23 12.39
N SER A 172 -4.35 -14.10 13.12
CA SER A 172 -3.55 -15.25 13.58
C SER A 172 -3.97 -15.76 14.95
N LYS A 173 -5.09 -15.27 15.51
CA LYS A 173 -5.52 -15.61 16.87
C LYS A 173 -6.98 -15.98 16.99
N THR A 174 -7.83 -15.69 16.01
CA THR A 174 -9.25 -16.02 16.14
C THR A 174 -9.52 -17.40 15.57
N VAL A 175 -9.99 -18.32 16.41
CA VAL A 175 -10.51 -19.62 15.98
C VAL A 175 -11.77 -19.36 15.14
N SER A 176 -11.75 -19.74 13.86
CA SER A 176 -12.77 -19.35 12.88
C SER A 176 -14.17 -19.88 13.17
N TRP A 177 -14.30 -20.92 14.00
CA TRP A 177 -15.59 -21.54 14.34
C TRP A 177 -16.06 -21.28 15.79
N THR A 178 -15.17 -20.90 16.72
CA THR A 178 -15.55 -20.58 18.11
C THR A 178 -15.41 -19.11 18.48
N GLY A 179 -14.70 -18.31 17.66
CA GLY A 179 -14.43 -16.90 17.95
C GLY A 179 -13.40 -16.68 19.08
N GLU A 180 -12.75 -17.74 19.57
CA GLU A 180 -11.78 -17.65 20.65
C GLU A 180 -10.47 -16.99 20.19
N LEU A 181 -9.89 -16.12 21.03
CA LEU A 181 -8.57 -15.53 20.82
C LEU A 181 -7.44 -16.41 21.40
N VAL A 182 -6.76 -17.18 20.55
CA VAL A 182 -5.61 -18.03 20.86
C VAL A 182 -4.30 -17.36 20.42
N ASN A 183 -3.30 -17.24 21.28
CA ASN A 183 -2.00 -16.65 20.91
C ASN A 183 -1.07 -17.71 20.31
N ILE A 184 -0.90 -17.71 18.98
CA ILE A 184 -0.30 -18.84 18.23
C ILE A 184 1.21 -18.69 18.00
N GLY A 185 1.76 -17.49 18.19
CA GLY A 185 3.19 -17.26 18.02
C GLY A 185 3.69 -17.73 16.64
N GLY A 186 4.74 -18.56 16.61
CA GLY A 186 5.32 -19.12 15.38
C GLY A 186 4.83 -20.52 15.00
N ASN A 187 3.84 -21.07 15.71
CA ASN A 187 3.29 -22.39 15.39
C ASN A 187 2.35 -22.31 14.19
N LYS A 188 2.36 -23.35 13.37
CA LYS A 188 1.47 -23.45 12.19
C LYS A 188 0.05 -23.84 12.58
N THR A 189 -0.10 -24.53 13.70
CA THR A 189 -1.37 -25.17 14.06
C THR A 189 -2.11 -24.39 15.14
N ILE A 190 -3.39 -24.11 14.90
CA ILE A 190 -4.32 -23.45 15.83
C ILE A 190 -5.08 -24.54 16.60
N LYS A 191 -4.92 -24.58 17.93
CA LYS A 191 -5.74 -25.44 18.79
C LYS A 191 -6.70 -24.59 19.62
N SER A 192 -7.98 -24.83 19.44
CA SER A 192 -9.04 -24.21 20.23
C SER A 192 -8.99 -24.69 21.69
N ARG A 193 -9.18 -23.79 22.65
CA ARG A 193 -9.24 -24.16 24.08
C ARG A 193 -10.65 -24.50 24.53
N ILE A 194 -11.67 -24.11 23.76
CA ILE A 194 -13.08 -24.37 24.05
C ILE A 194 -13.47 -25.81 23.70
N ASP A 195 -13.06 -26.30 22.54
CA ASP A 195 -13.49 -27.61 22.01
C ASP A 195 -12.31 -28.54 21.64
N GLY A 196 -11.07 -28.08 21.83
CA GLY A 196 -9.87 -28.88 21.63
C GLY A 196 -9.54 -29.19 20.16
N GLN A 197 -10.34 -28.70 19.22
CA GLN A 197 -10.16 -28.94 17.79
C GLN A 197 -8.93 -28.20 17.25
N VAL A 198 -8.30 -28.80 16.24
CA VAL A 198 -7.00 -28.40 15.72
C VAL A 198 -7.13 -28.07 14.22
N MET A 199 -6.69 -26.88 13.82
CA MET A 199 -6.64 -26.42 12.43
C MET A 199 -5.18 -26.17 12.03
N ASP A 200 -4.75 -26.71 10.89
CA ASP A 200 -3.40 -26.52 10.32
C ASP A 200 -3.18 -25.15 9.65
#